data_AF-A0A0G0J566-F1
#
_entry.id   AF-A0A0G0J566-F1
#
_cell.length_a   1.000
_cell.length_b   1.000
_cell.length_c   1.000
_cell.angle_alpha   90.00
_cell.angle_beta   90.00
_cell.angle_gamma   90.00
#
_symmetry.space_group_name_H-M   'P 1'
#
loop_
_entity.id
_entity.type
_entity.pdbx_description
1 polymer ?
#
loop_
_entity_poly.entity_id
_entity_poly.type
_entity_poly.pdbx_seq_one_letter_code
_entity_poly.pdbx_strand_id
1 'polypeptide(L)'
;VLALNKEDEGDRCFIICTNNEENICTDVCYPRVKNVIKGFQSIEGLGGNLKYYKTAFVKNSISRDDLKIRITRECTEMLCLREGIFDEVKVKPDYHIFEQNGRIMAVYYALEQNGLEQLKKELDKMKGEKILYCFTLDPLGLDKKNFAGWEGVNFEAIPQPILDIYKEIYNL
;
A
#
# COMPACT_ATOMS: atom_id res chain seq x y z
N VAL A 1 -22.87 -6.66 -0.65
CA VAL A 1 -21.75 -6.64 0.33
C VAL A 1 -22.10 -5.77 1.52
N LEU A 2 -22.15 -4.44 1.40
CA LEU A 2 -22.46 -3.54 2.53
C LEU A 2 -23.77 -3.90 3.27
N ALA A 3 -24.86 -4.16 2.55
CA ALA A 3 -26.13 -4.54 3.16
C ALA A 3 -26.05 -5.89 3.89
N LEU A 4 -25.35 -6.88 3.32
CA LEU A 4 -25.14 -8.18 3.95
C LEU A 4 -24.32 -8.04 5.24
N ASN A 5 -23.22 -7.29 5.22
CA ASN A 5 -22.43 -7.02 6.43
C ASN A 5 -23.24 -6.35 7.54
N LYS A 6 -24.22 -5.49 7.20
CA LYS A 6 -25.13 -4.90 8.19
C LYS A 6 -26.14 -5.92 8.73
N GLU A 7 -26.58 -6.87 7.91
CA GLU A 7 -27.57 -7.87 8.27
C GLU A 7 -26.98 -8.99 9.15
N ASP A 8 -25.76 -9.43 8.85
CA ASP A 8 -25.13 -10.58 9.50
C ASP A 8 -23.89 -10.23 10.33
N GLU A 9 -23.66 -8.94 10.58
CA GLU A 9 -22.46 -8.42 11.28
C GLU A 9 -21.13 -8.89 10.66
N GLY A 10 -21.14 -9.23 9.36
CA GLY A 10 -19.96 -9.69 8.63
C GLY A 10 -18.94 -8.59 8.28
N ASP A 11 -17.74 -9.02 7.93
CA ASP A 11 -16.56 -8.16 7.68
C ASP A 11 -16.10 -8.18 6.21
N ARG A 12 -17.01 -8.47 5.27
CA ARG A 12 -16.67 -8.65 3.85
C ARG A 12 -16.14 -7.37 3.22
N CYS A 13 -15.00 -7.49 2.54
CA CYS A 13 -14.43 -6.46 1.70
C CYS A 13 -14.71 -6.74 0.21
N PHE A 14 -14.70 -5.71 -0.63
CA PHE A 14 -14.87 -5.86 -2.07
C PHE A 14 -14.06 -4.83 -2.86
N ILE A 15 -13.68 -5.19 -4.09
CA ILE A 15 -13.03 -4.31 -5.05
C ILE A 15 -13.92 -4.25 -6.29
N ILE A 16 -14.18 -3.04 -6.81
CA ILE A 16 -14.90 -2.82 -8.07
C ILE A 16 -13.90 -2.30 -9.10
N CYS A 17 -13.82 -2.99 -10.23
CA CYS A 17 -13.00 -2.59 -11.37
C CYS A 17 -13.89 -2.35 -12.59
N THR A 18 -13.55 -1.32 -13.36
CA THR A 18 -14.21 -0.97 -14.63
C THR A 18 -13.19 -0.26 -15.51
N ASN A 19 -13.32 -0.39 -16.83
CA ASN A 19 -12.54 0.38 -17.80
C ASN A 19 -12.90 1.87 -17.81
N ASN A 20 -13.92 2.29 -17.03
CA ASN A 20 -14.43 3.66 -16.97
C ASN A 20 -14.86 4.23 -18.34
N GLU A 21 -15.33 3.36 -19.24
CA GLU A 21 -15.91 3.76 -20.53
C GLU A 21 -17.11 4.69 -20.30
N GLU A 22 -17.20 5.76 -21.09
CA GLU A 22 -18.21 6.82 -20.94
C GLU A 22 -18.28 7.41 -19.50
N ASN A 23 -17.14 7.44 -18.79
CA ASN A 23 -17.04 7.91 -17.40
C ASN A 23 -17.95 7.19 -16.41
N ILE A 24 -18.37 5.95 -16.69
CA ILE A 24 -19.31 5.20 -15.85
C ILE A 24 -18.81 5.04 -14.41
N CYS A 25 -17.50 4.94 -14.19
CA CYS A 25 -16.93 4.85 -12.85
C CYS A 25 -17.04 6.19 -12.13
N THR A 26 -16.59 7.26 -12.79
CA THR A 26 -16.48 8.60 -12.21
C THR A 26 -17.83 9.24 -11.94
N ASP A 27 -18.76 9.14 -12.89
CA ASP A 27 -20.00 9.92 -12.89
C ASP A 27 -21.17 9.16 -12.27
N VAL A 28 -21.12 7.82 -12.29
CA VAL A 28 -22.24 6.97 -11.84
C VAL A 28 -21.84 6.06 -10.70
N CYS A 29 -20.86 5.17 -10.91
CA CYS A 29 -20.55 4.10 -9.96
C CYS A 29 -20.00 4.64 -8.63
N TYR A 30 -18.97 5.50 -8.69
CA TYR A 30 -18.33 6.06 -7.49
C TYR A 30 -19.30 6.94 -6.67
N PRO A 31 -20.06 7.89 -7.26
CA PRO A 31 -21.06 8.64 -6.52
C PRO A 31 -22.11 7.75 -5.88
N ARG A 32 -22.58 6.71 -6.58
CA ARG A 32 -23.54 5.74 -6.03
C ARG A 32 -22.99 5.00 -4.82
N VAL A 33 -21.77 4.45 -4.90
CA VAL A 33 -21.16 3.74 -3.77
C VAL A 33 -20.91 4.68 -2.58
N LYS A 34 -20.43 5.90 -2.85
CA LYS A 34 -20.24 6.94 -1.84
C LYS A 34 -21.55 7.27 -1.11
N ASN A 35 -22.65 7.41 -1.85
CA ASN A 35 -23.97 7.69 -1.31
C ASN A 35 -24.54 6.51 -0.51
N VAL A 36 -24.31 5.26 -0.94
CA VAL A 36 -24.70 4.07 -0.15
C VAL A 36 -23.96 4.00 1.18
N ILE A 37 -22.68 4.38 1.21
CA ILE A 37 -21.85 4.38 2.43
C ILE A 37 -22.25 5.53 3.36
N LYS A 38 -22.38 6.75 2.83
CA LYS A 38 -22.60 7.97 3.63
C LYS A 38 -24.07 8.30 3.90
N GLY A 39 -24.98 7.68 3.16
CA GLY A 39 -26.38 8.07 3.09
C GLY A 39 -26.62 9.12 1.99
N PHE A 40 -27.88 9.24 1.57
CA PHE A 40 -28.31 10.20 0.57
C PHE A 40 -29.77 10.59 0.79
N GLN A 41 -30.04 11.90 0.82
CA GLN A 41 -31.35 12.45 1.17
C GLN A 41 -31.84 11.88 2.52
N SER A 42 -32.99 11.21 2.53
CA SER A 42 -33.59 10.61 3.73
C SER A 42 -33.16 9.16 3.96
N ILE A 43 -32.23 8.62 3.16
CA ILE A 43 -31.72 7.26 3.29
C ILE A 43 -30.43 7.30 4.12
N GLU A 44 -30.44 6.59 5.25
CA GLU A 44 -29.27 6.41 6.10
C GLU A 44 -28.17 5.61 5.39
N GLY A 45 -26.91 5.98 5.64
CA GLY A 45 -25.75 5.25 5.11
C GLY A 45 -25.57 3.88 5.76
N LEU A 46 -24.99 2.95 4.99
CA LEU A 46 -24.61 1.63 5.51
C LEU A 46 -23.25 1.62 6.24
N GLY A 47 -22.53 2.74 6.23
CA GLY A 47 -21.18 2.83 6.79
C GLY A 47 -20.12 2.14 5.93
N GLY A 48 -18.90 2.07 6.46
CA GLY A 48 -17.72 1.56 5.78
C GLY A 48 -16.81 2.66 5.22
N ASN A 49 -15.73 2.24 4.56
CA ASN A 49 -14.74 3.10 3.92
C ASN A 49 -14.77 2.95 2.39
N LEU A 50 -14.30 3.98 1.69
CA LEU A 50 -14.21 4.00 0.23
C LEU A 50 -12.90 4.62 -0.20
N LYS A 51 -12.13 3.91 -1.01
CA LYS A 51 -10.98 4.44 -1.73
C LYS A 51 -11.21 4.31 -3.23
N TYR A 52 -10.81 5.34 -3.97
CA TYR A 52 -10.96 5.42 -5.41
C TYR A 52 -9.57 5.51 -6.03
N TYR A 53 -9.22 4.52 -6.84
CA TYR A 53 -7.91 4.42 -7.49
C TYR A 53 -8.05 4.69 -8.98
N LYS A 54 -7.02 5.30 -9.56
CA LYS A 54 -6.86 5.45 -11.01
C LYS A 54 -5.56 4.76 -11.40
N THR A 55 -5.58 4.04 -12.51
CA THR A 55 -4.37 3.47 -13.07
C THR A 55 -3.72 4.47 -14.01
N ALA A 56 -2.40 4.47 -14.06
CA ALA A 56 -1.61 5.23 -15.01
C ALA A 56 -0.42 4.40 -15.45
N PHE A 57 0.07 4.63 -16.66
CA PHE A 57 1.33 4.05 -17.09
C PHE A 57 2.50 4.75 -16.41
N VAL A 58 3.45 3.97 -15.90
CA VAL A 58 4.73 4.52 -15.43
C VAL A 58 5.53 4.95 -16.66
N LYS A 59 5.87 6.24 -16.75
CA LYS A 59 6.67 6.76 -17.85
C LYS A 59 8.04 6.09 -17.84
N ASN A 60 8.44 5.54 -18.98
CA ASN A 60 9.80 5.06 -19.16
C ASN A 60 10.80 6.23 -18.98
N SER A 61 11.93 5.97 -18.34
CA SER A 61 13.00 6.95 -18.18
C SER A 61 14.29 6.46 -18.81
N ILE A 62 15.09 7.41 -19.30
CA ILE A 62 16.41 7.13 -19.88
C ILE A 62 17.32 6.48 -18.82
N SER A 63 17.22 6.92 -17.57
CA SER A 63 17.89 6.30 -16.42
C SER A 63 17.11 5.08 -15.94
N ARG A 64 17.78 3.92 -15.88
CA ARG A 64 17.23 2.70 -15.28
C ARG A 64 16.96 2.87 -13.79
N ASP A 65 17.77 3.66 -13.09
CA ASP A 65 17.63 3.85 -11.65
C ASP A 65 16.44 4.75 -11.30
N ASP A 66 16.16 5.77 -12.12
CA ASP A 66 14.96 6.60 -11.96
C ASP A 66 13.67 5.82 -12.21
N LEU A 67 13.72 4.86 -13.15
CA LEU A 67 12.60 3.98 -13.40
C LEU A 67 12.38 3.09 -12.17
N LYS A 68 13.46 2.56 -11.57
CA LYS A 68 13.39 1.70 -10.36
C LYS A 68 12.71 2.44 -9.24
N ILE A 69 13.20 3.64 -8.91
CA ILE A 69 12.63 4.49 -7.86
C ILE A 69 11.13 4.73 -8.09
N ARG A 70 10.73 5.02 -9.34
CA ARG A 70 9.32 5.28 -9.67
C ARG A 70 8.45 4.07 -9.42
N ILE A 71 8.77 2.93 -10.01
CA ILE A 71 7.97 1.71 -9.82
C ILE A 71 7.91 1.37 -8.32
N THR A 72 8.96 1.68 -7.55
CA THR A 72 9.09 1.24 -6.15
C THR A 72 8.05 1.95 -5.32
N ARG A 73 7.93 3.25 -5.59
CA ARG A 73 6.96 4.12 -4.96
C ARG A 73 5.53 3.74 -5.34
N GLU A 74 5.28 3.39 -6.61
CA GLU A 74 3.95 2.92 -7.04
C GLU A 74 3.57 1.58 -6.38
N CYS A 75 4.53 0.70 -6.08
CA CYS A 75 4.25 -0.57 -5.40
C CYS A 75 3.79 -0.40 -3.94
N THR A 76 4.08 0.73 -3.31
CA THR A 76 3.63 1.01 -1.94
C THR A 76 2.11 1.00 -1.84
N GLU A 77 1.39 1.53 -2.84
CA GLU A 77 -0.07 1.46 -2.86
C GLU A 77 -0.60 0.02 -2.92
N MET A 78 0.11 -0.86 -3.62
CA MET A 78 -0.26 -2.29 -3.70
C MET A 78 -0.04 -3.01 -2.37
N LEU A 79 1.01 -2.65 -1.63
CA LEU A 79 1.22 -3.12 -0.27
C LEU A 79 0.12 -2.62 0.67
N CYS A 80 -0.28 -1.36 0.56
CA CYS A 80 -1.41 -0.80 1.32
C CYS A 80 -2.71 -1.58 1.06
N LEU A 81 -3.01 -1.89 -0.20
CA LEU A 81 -4.18 -2.71 -0.57
C LEU A 81 -4.12 -4.13 0.01
N ARG A 82 -2.95 -4.77 -0.06
CA ARG A 82 -2.74 -6.13 0.44
C ARG A 82 -2.91 -6.20 1.96
N GLU A 83 -2.32 -5.24 2.68
CA GLU A 83 -2.36 -5.22 4.14
C GLU A 83 -3.64 -4.59 4.69
N GLY A 84 -4.37 -3.82 3.89
CA GLY A 84 -5.51 -3.03 4.36
C GLY A 84 -5.12 -1.89 5.28
N ILE A 85 -3.87 -1.40 5.20
CA ILE A 85 -3.30 -0.31 5.99
C ILE A 85 -3.03 0.85 5.06
N PHE A 86 -3.74 1.95 5.22
CA PHE A 86 -3.74 3.02 4.23
C PHE A 86 -3.44 4.41 4.77
N ASP A 87 -3.52 4.63 6.08
CA ASP A 87 -3.31 5.94 6.65
C ASP A 87 -1.80 6.16 6.84
N GLU A 88 -1.25 7.02 5.99
CA GLU A 88 0.17 7.35 5.97
C GLU A 88 0.50 8.35 7.10
N VAL A 89 1.31 7.91 8.06
CA VAL A 89 1.66 8.69 9.27
C VAL A 89 3.06 9.29 9.20
N LYS A 90 3.93 8.78 8.33
CA LYS A 90 5.29 9.29 8.14
C LYS A 90 5.74 9.13 6.69
N VAL A 91 6.29 10.21 6.13
CA VAL A 91 6.88 10.22 4.79
C VAL A 91 8.32 10.72 4.88
N LYS A 92 9.24 9.92 4.35
CA LYS A 92 10.65 10.25 4.10
C LYS A 92 11.05 9.76 2.71
N PRO A 93 12.07 10.38 2.07
CA PRO A 93 12.54 9.94 0.75
C PRO A 93 12.86 8.44 0.64
N ASP A 94 13.29 7.88 1.76
CA ASP A 94 13.91 6.58 1.97
C ASP A 94 12.97 5.59 2.69
N TYR A 95 11.91 6.06 3.36
CA TYR A 95 10.88 5.18 3.90
C TYR A 95 9.53 5.87 4.13
N HIS A 96 8.47 5.06 4.12
CA HIS A 96 7.12 5.47 4.47
C HIS A 96 6.60 4.60 5.61
N ILE A 97 5.79 5.16 6.50
CA ILE A 97 5.13 4.43 7.58
C ILE A 97 3.63 4.71 7.52
N PHE A 98 2.85 3.63 7.56
CA PHE A 98 1.40 3.61 7.58
C PHE A 98 0.92 2.96 8.87
N GLU A 99 -0.21 3.41 9.39
CA GLU A 99 -0.81 2.88 10.62
C GLU A 99 -2.33 2.80 10.47
N GLN A 100 -2.92 1.65 10.79
CA GLN A 100 -4.37 1.51 10.79
C GLN A 100 -4.79 0.44 11.79
N ASN A 101 -5.71 0.78 12.70
CA ASN A 101 -6.27 -0.15 13.69
C ASN A 101 -5.22 -0.93 14.49
N GLY A 102 -4.11 -0.29 14.89
CA GLY A 102 -3.04 -0.92 15.65
C GLY A 102 -2.12 -1.85 14.84
N ARG A 103 -2.24 -1.84 13.50
CA ARG A 103 -1.29 -2.47 12.58
C ARG A 103 -0.45 -1.38 11.92
N ILE A 104 0.85 -1.61 11.84
CA ILE A 104 1.85 -0.66 11.35
C ILE A 104 2.58 -1.32 10.19
N MET A 105 2.61 -0.64 9.04
CA MET A 105 3.39 -1.06 7.89
C MET A 105 4.44 -0.01 7.58
N ALA A 106 5.70 -0.42 7.55
CA ALA A 106 6.78 0.36 7.01
C ALA A 106 7.20 -0.17 5.63
N VAL A 107 7.51 0.74 4.72
CA VAL A 107 8.10 0.43 3.43
C VAL A 107 9.42 1.19 3.36
N TYR A 108 10.53 0.45 3.37
CA TYR A 108 11.88 1.00 3.25
C TYR A 108 12.40 0.82 1.82
N TYR A 109 12.91 1.88 1.24
CA TYR A 109 13.56 1.87 -0.06
C TYR A 109 15.08 1.90 0.15
N ALA A 110 15.72 0.73 0.12
CA ALA A 110 17.16 0.55 0.35
C ALA A 110 18.02 1.03 -0.84
N LEU A 111 17.63 2.13 -1.46
CA LEU A 111 18.36 2.81 -2.53
C LEU A 111 19.35 3.84 -1.95
N GLU A 112 19.06 4.40 -0.77
CA GLU A 112 19.94 5.31 -0.04
C GLU A 112 20.19 4.75 1.38
N GLN A 113 21.44 4.42 1.71
CA GLN A 113 21.79 3.59 2.87
C GLN A 113 21.60 4.24 4.26
N ASN A 114 21.08 5.47 4.34
CA ASN A 114 21.12 6.24 5.58
C ASN A 114 19.80 6.24 6.38
N GLY A 115 18.72 5.67 5.84
CA GLY A 115 17.38 5.75 6.44
C GLY A 115 17.05 4.70 7.50
N LEU A 116 17.74 3.56 7.48
CA LEU A 116 17.34 2.36 8.23
C LEU A 116 17.38 2.57 9.76
N GLU A 117 18.43 3.21 10.28
CA GLU A 117 18.52 3.50 11.72
C GLU A 117 17.42 4.45 12.19
N GLN A 118 17.06 5.43 11.37
CA GLN A 118 15.99 6.36 11.69
C GLN A 118 14.64 5.65 11.67
N LEU A 119 14.39 4.82 10.66
CA LEU A 119 13.20 3.99 10.58
C LEU A 119 13.04 3.10 11.81
N LYS A 120 14.13 2.44 12.24
CA LYS A 120 14.13 1.64 13.48
C LYS A 120 13.65 2.47 14.68
N LYS A 121 14.24 3.65 14.89
CA LYS A 121 13.91 4.55 16.00
C LYS A 121 12.45 5.01 15.96
N GLU A 122 11.87 5.19 14.78
CA GLU A 122 10.44 5.52 14.66
C GLU A 122 9.58 4.30 15.02
N LEU A 123 9.88 3.12 14.47
CA LEU A 123 9.12 1.90 14.74
C LEU A 123 9.21 1.43 16.19
N ASP A 124 10.35 1.62 16.87
CA ASP A 124 10.52 1.30 18.30
C ASP A 124 9.54 2.10 19.19
N LYS A 125 9.13 3.31 18.76
CA LYS A 125 8.19 4.17 19.51
C LYS A 125 6.73 3.80 19.28
N MET A 126 6.43 3.08 18.20
CA MET A 126 5.07 2.74 17.83
C MET A 126 4.63 1.43 18.49
N LYS A 127 3.34 1.33 18.82
CA LYS A 127 2.74 0.13 19.43
C LYS A 127 1.78 -0.51 18.44
N GLY A 128 1.82 -1.83 18.34
CA GLY A 128 1.00 -2.57 17.39
C GLY A 128 1.76 -3.70 16.70
N GLU A 129 1.06 -4.42 15.83
CA GLU A 129 1.66 -5.40 14.94
C GLU A 129 2.43 -4.65 13.84
N LYS A 130 3.72 -4.96 13.65
CA LYS A 130 4.58 -4.25 12.70
C LYS A 130 5.02 -5.16 11.58
N ILE A 131 4.84 -4.71 10.34
CA ILE A 131 5.48 -5.27 9.15
C ILE A 131 6.45 -4.26 8.56
N LEU A 132 7.62 -4.75 8.12
CA LEU A 132 8.55 -4.01 7.28
C LEU A 132 8.68 -4.71 5.93
N TYR A 133 8.33 -3.99 4.87
CA TYR A 133 8.72 -4.29 3.51
C TYR A 133 9.99 -3.54 3.17
N CYS A 134 10.96 -4.22 2.58
CA CYS A 134 12.18 -3.58 2.12
C CYS A 134 12.43 -3.83 0.63
N PHE A 135 12.52 -2.74 -0.11
CA PHE A 135 12.94 -2.70 -1.51
C PHE A 135 14.44 -2.56 -1.60
N THR A 136 15.07 -3.68 -1.93
CA THR A 136 16.49 -3.76 -2.22
C THR A 136 16.70 -4.15 -3.68
N LEU A 137 17.74 -3.57 -4.30
CA LEU A 137 18.24 -3.99 -5.61
C LEU A 137 19.29 -5.09 -5.50
N ASP A 138 19.66 -5.49 -4.28
CA ASP A 138 20.59 -6.57 -4.04
C ASP A 138 19.94 -7.89 -4.48
N PRO A 139 20.50 -8.61 -5.47
CA PRO A 139 20.01 -9.92 -5.86
C PRO A 139 20.12 -10.97 -4.75
N LEU A 140 20.96 -10.74 -3.73
CA LEU A 140 21.06 -11.55 -2.51
C LEU A 140 19.95 -11.23 -1.50
N GLY A 141 19.15 -10.20 -1.74
CA GLY A 141 18.01 -9.80 -0.93
C GLY A 141 18.39 -9.02 0.32
N LEU A 142 17.65 -9.25 1.41
CA LEU A 142 17.84 -8.56 2.67
C LEU A 142 18.88 -9.27 3.53
N ASP A 143 20.02 -8.61 3.80
CA ASP A 143 20.95 -9.11 4.82
C ASP A 143 20.29 -9.00 6.21
N LYS A 144 19.99 -10.17 6.79
CA LYS A 144 19.40 -10.29 8.13
C LYS A 144 20.22 -9.58 9.21
N LYS A 145 21.53 -9.38 9.00
CA LYS A 145 22.39 -8.64 9.93
C LYS A 145 21.98 -7.18 10.08
N ASN A 146 21.43 -6.55 9.03
CA ASN A 146 20.98 -5.16 9.06
C ASN A 146 19.78 -4.95 10.00
N PHE A 147 19.11 -6.04 10.37
CA PHE A 147 17.93 -6.04 11.23
C PHE A 147 18.21 -6.66 12.60
N ALA A 148 19.48 -6.89 12.95
CA ALA A 148 19.86 -7.31 14.29
C ALA A 148 19.39 -6.27 15.32
N GLY A 149 18.68 -6.72 16.36
CA GLY A 149 18.15 -5.85 17.42
C GLY A 149 16.81 -5.17 17.11
N TRP A 150 16.13 -5.57 16.04
CA TRP A 150 14.72 -5.22 15.83
C TRP A 150 13.83 -6.23 16.53
N GLU A 151 12.94 -5.76 17.40
CA GLU A 151 12.02 -6.60 18.16
C GLU A 151 10.57 -6.32 17.77
N GLY A 152 9.78 -7.40 17.60
CA GLY A 152 8.36 -7.29 17.28
C GLY A 152 8.06 -6.70 15.90
N VAL A 153 8.98 -6.84 14.95
CA VAL A 153 8.80 -6.44 13.54
C VAL A 153 8.90 -7.67 12.66
N ASN A 154 7.85 -7.93 11.88
CA ASN A 154 7.85 -8.97 10.85
C ASN A 154 8.49 -8.42 9.58
N PHE A 155 9.48 -9.14 9.06
CA PHE A 155 10.18 -8.76 7.85
C PHE A 155 9.66 -9.59 6.69
N GLU A 156 9.11 -8.90 5.68
CA GLU A 156 8.62 -9.54 4.48
C GLU A 156 9.41 -9.04 3.28
N ALA A 157 9.81 -9.98 2.43
CA ALA A 157 10.24 -9.62 1.09
C ALA A 157 9.04 -9.06 0.33
N ILE A 158 9.32 -8.28 -0.71
CA ILE A 158 8.25 -7.79 -1.59
C ILE A 158 7.57 -8.99 -2.23
N PRO A 159 6.23 -8.98 -2.36
CA PRO A 159 5.50 -10.01 -3.08
C PRO A 159 6.17 -10.35 -4.42
N GLN A 160 6.41 -11.64 -4.66
CA GLN A 160 7.05 -12.12 -5.88
C GLN A 160 6.41 -11.58 -7.17
N PRO A 161 5.07 -11.51 -7.30
CA PRO A 161 4.45 -10.93 -8.49
C PRO A 161 4.83 -9.47 -8.75
N ILE A 162 5.04 -8.68 -7.70
CA ILE A 162 5.51 -7.30 -7.83
C ILE A 162 6.97 -7.30 -8.32
N LEU A 163 7.81 -8.17 -7.75
CA LEU A 163 9.20 -8.33 -8.20
C LEU A 163 9.31 -8.85 -9.64
N ASP A 164 8.38 -9.68 -10.10
CA ASP A 164 8.38 -10.24 -11.45
C ASP A 164 8.01 -9.17 -12.48
N ILE A 165 6.99 -8.35 -12.21
CA ILE A 165 6.66 -7.16 -13.02
C ILE A 165 7.89 -6.24 -13.12
N TYR A 166 8.59 -6.06 -12.01
CA TYR A 166 9.87 -5.37 -11.98
C TYR A 166 10.86 -5.97 -12.97
N LYS A 167 11.19 -7.26 -12.81
CA LYS A 167 12.19 -7.95 -13.65
C LYS A 167 11.85 -7.87 -15.14
N GLU A 168 10.57 -8.04 -15.49
CA GLU A 168 10.07 -7.93 -16.86
C GLU A 168 10.32 -6.53 -17.44
N ILE A 169 10.02 -5.47 -16.68
CA ILE A 169 10.27 -4.09 -17.13
C ILE A 169 11.76 -3.79 -17.30
N TYR A 170 12.63 -4.41 -16.49
CA TYR A 170 14.09 -4.21 -16.57
C TYR A 170 14.81 -5.18 -17.51
N ASN A 171 14.12 -6.13 -18.15
CA ASN A 171 14.72 -7.26 -18.86
C ASN A 171 15.81 -7.96 -18.02
N LEU A 172 15.51 -8.25 -16.75
CA LEU A 172 16.36 -9.05 -15.85
C LEU A 172 16.10 -10.55 -16.00
#